data_AF-A0A1E7FWL5-F1
#
_entry.id   AF-A0A1E7FWL5-F1
#
_cell.length_a   1.000
_cell.length_b   1.000
_cell.length_c   1.000
_cell.angle_alpha   90.00
_cell.angle_beta   90.00
_cell.angle_gamma   90.00
#
_symmetry.space_group_name_H-M   'P 1'
#
loop_
_entity.id
_entity.type
_entity.pdbx_description
1 polymer ?
#
loop_
_entity_poly.entity_id
_entity_poly.type
_entity_poly.pdbx_seq_one_letter_code
_entity_poly.pdbx_strand_id
1 'polypeptide(L)'
;MKDRLERIYNKLSNDTDDKQMDKITVEKWLLCINKKLRRGDEYRNAALAMGYIDSNPDDPWEERKYRMTIPEDGILSLSGFIEVYQKELSCGKFWGIAHDMQVLDESLPDAGLFTSRFDRIYYNSQSLTPVTITDTTSDEPCPNENEPSDHLPVAVSFTTI
;
A
#
# COMPACT_ATOMS: atom_id res chain seq x y z
N MET A 1 -0.39 -16.22 -3.82
CA MET A 1 0.30 -14.96 -3.46
C MET A 1 1.76 -15.21 -3.10
N LYS A 2 2.07 -16.05 -2.10
CA LYS A 2 3.46 -16.35 -1.70
C LYS A 2 4.36 -16.78 -2.87
N ASP A 3 3.93 -17.76 -3.66
CA ASP A 3 4.72 -18.23 -4.82
C ASP A 3 4.99 -17.13 -5.86
N ARG A 4 4.09 -16.14 -6.01
CA ARG A 4 4.32 -14.96 -6.88
C ARG A 4 5.39 -14.06 -6.28
N LEU A 5 5.27 -13.74 -5.00
CA LEU A 5 6.25 -12.92 -4.29
C LEU A 5 7.64 -13.57 -4.31
N GLU A 6 7.72 -14.89 -4.21
CA GLU A 6 8.98 -15.63 -4.35
C GLU A 6 9.59 -15.49 -5.75
N ARG A 7 8.79 -15.58 -6.82
CA ARG A 7 9.28 -15.37 -8.19
C ARG A 7 9.72 -13.92 -8.43
N ILE A 8 8.97 -12.95 -7.93
CA ILE A 8 9.33 -11.53 -7.98
C ILE A 8 10.65 -11.30 -7.25
N TYR A 9 10.76 -11.80 -6.02
CA TYR A 9 11.98 -11.67 -5.21
C TYR A 9 13.18 -12.26 -5.95
N ASN A 10 13.04 -13.47 -6.49
CA ASN A 10 14.10 -14.13 -7.27
C ASN A 10 14.49 -13.38 -8.55
N LYS A 11 13.56 -12.66 -9.18
CA LYS A 11 13.82 -11.82 -10.38
C LYS A 11 14.56 -10.54 -10.01
N LEU A 12 14.28 -9.98 -8.82
CA LEU A 12 14.87 -8.72 -8.36
C LEU A 12 16.21 -8.95 -7.65
N SER A 13 16.36 -10.05 -6.93
CA SER A 13 17.55 -10.37 -6.13
C SER A 13 18.81 -10.40 -6.98
N ASN A 14 19.93 -10.11 -6.34
CA ASN A 14 21.25 -10.18 -6.94
C ASN A 14 21.55 -11.60 -7.43
N ASP A 15 22.34 -11.74 -8.49
CA ASP A 15 22.70 -13.03 -9.10
C ASP A 15 23.77 -13.81 -8.29
N THR A 16 23.78 -13.62 -6.97
CA THR A 16 24.67 -14.31 -6.03
C THR A 16 24.00 -15.60 -5.55
N ASP A 17 24.82 -16.54 -5.05
CA ASP A 17 24.33 -17.85 -4.57
C ASP A 17 23.24 -17.74 -3.49
N ASP A 18 23.27 -16.67 -2.68
CA ASP A 18 22.32 -16.43 -1.60
C ASP A 18 21.08 -15.60 -1.99
N LYS A 19 20.96 -15.17 -3.27
CA LYS A 19 19.85 -14.37 -3.81
C LYS A 19 19.27 -13.35 -2.82
N GLN A 20 20.01 -12.27 -2.59
CA GLN A 20 19.63 -11.23 -1.63
C GLN A 20 19.29 -9.92 -2.33
N MET A 21 18.47 -9.09 -1.68
CA MET A 21 18.20 -7.73 -2.12
C MET A 21 18.93 -6.75 -1.20
N ASP A 22 20.05 -6.22 -1.66
CA ASP A 22 20.75 -5.12 -1.00
C ASP A 22 20.01 -3.77 -1.18
N LYS A 23 20.54 -2.70 -0.59
CA LYS A 23 19.97 -1.35 -0.73
C LYS A 23 19.70 -0.95 -2.18
N ILE A 24 20.65 -1.18 -3.10
CA ILE A 24 20.52 -0.75 -4.50
C ILE A 24 19.36 -1.49 -5.17
N THR A 25 19.28 -2.79 -4.92
CA THR A 25 18.23 -3.66 -5.45
C THR A 25 16.86 -3.31 -4.87
N VAL A 26 16.78 -3.03 -3.56
CA VAL A 26 15.54 -2.58 -2.90
C VAL A 26 15.09 -1.22 -3.42
N GLU A 27 16.00 -0.25 -3.58
CA GLU A 27 15.67 1.07 -4.12
C GLU A 27 15.17 0.97 -5.57
N LYS A 28 15.76 0.11 -6.41
CA LYS A 28 15.26 -0.15 -7.77
C LYS A 28 13.85 -0.70 -7.76
N TRP A 29 13.57 -1.68 -6.90
CA TRP A 29 12.22 -2.23 -6.73
C TRP A 29 11.23 -1.15 -6.31
N LEU A 30 11.54 -0.40 -5.24
CA LEU A 30 10.69 0.65 -4.71
C LEU A 30 10.46 1.78 -5.72
N LEU A 31 11.48 2.16 -6.49
CA LEU A 31 11.36 3.15 -7.56
C LEU A 31 10.46 2.63 -8.70
N CYS A 32 10.52 1.33 -9.01
CA CYS A 32 9.69 0.72 -10.04
C CYS A 32 8.20 0.80 -9.70
N ILE A 33 7.83 0.41 -8.47
CA ILE A 33 6.44 0.40 -8.00
C ILE A 33 5.91 1.80 -7.66
N ASN A 34 6.69 2.63 -6.96
CA ASN A 34 6.21 3.93 -6.43
C ASN A 34 6.51 5.13 -7.34
N LYS A 35 7.31 4.95 -8.39
CA LYS A 35 7.88 5.99 -9.27
C LYS A 35 8.74 7.04 -8.55
N LYS A 36 8.86 6.96 -7.21
CA LYS A 36 9.64 7.85 -6.35
C LYS A 36 10.07 7.11 -5.09
N LEU A 37 11.33 7.30 -4.69
CA LEU A 37 11.86 6.78 -3.42
C LEU A 37 11.30 7.53 -2.20
N ARG A 38 11.42 6.90 -1.02
CA ARG A 38 10.99 7.45 0.28
C ARG A 38 9.48 7.73 0.38
N ARG A 39 8.69 7.02 -0.42
CA ARG A 39 7.22 7.09 -0.45
C ARG A 39 6.66 5.70 -0.15
N GLY A 40 5.45 5.69 0.41
CA GLY A 40 4.70 4.47 0.65
C GLY A 40 5.10 3.77 1.95
N ASP A 41 4.24 2.89 2.41
CA ASP A 41 4.53 2.06 3.59
C ASP A 41 5.42 0.88 3.21
N GLU A 42 5.46 0.49 1.94
CA GLU A 42 6.40 -0.49 1.38
C GLU A 42 7.84 -0.06 1.64
N TYR A 43 8.18 1.21 1.39
CA TYR A 43 9.51 1.76 1.68
C TYR A 43 9.83 1.68 3.18
N ARG A 44 8.87 2.00 4.04
CA ARG A 44 9.06 2.03 5.49
C ARG A 44 9.21 0.63 6.06
N ASN A 45 8.33 -0.27 5.63
CA ASN A 45 8.35 -1.68 6.01
C ASN A 45 9.64 -2.36 5.51
N ALA A 46 10.12 -2.02 4.31
CA ALA A 46 11.39 -2.50 3.79
C ALA A 46 12.56 -1.99 4.64
N ALA A 47 12.62 -0.70 4.97
CA ALA A 47 13.65 -0.13 5.84
C ALA A 47 13.70 -0.84 7.20
N LEU A 48 12.54 -1.07 7.83
CA LEU A 48 12.45 -1.80 9.10
C LEU A 48 12.91 -3.25 8.96
N ALA A 49 12.49 -3.96 7.91
CA ALA A 49 12.91 -5.33 7.64
C ALA A 49 14.42 -5.44 7.35
N MET A 50 15.03 -4.36 6.87
CA MET A 50 16.48 -4.24 6.62
C MET A 50 17.27 -3.74 7.84
N GLY A 51 16.63 -3.58 9.00
CA GLY A 51 17.31 -3.24 10.25
C GLY A 51 17.41 -1.74 10.55
N TYR A 52 16.58 -0.89 9.93
CA TYR A 52 16.51 0.53 10.31
C TYR A 52 16.15 0.69 11.80
N ILE A 53 16.93 1.52 12.51
CA ILE A 53 16.69 1.90 13.90
C ILE A 53 16.44 3.42 13.93
N ASP A 54 15.30 3.83 14.50
CA ASP A 54 14.97 5.24 14.68
C ASP A 54 15.84 5.83 15.78
N SER A 55 16.52 6.96 15.49
CA SER A 55 17.35 7.65 16.47
C SER A 55 16.51 8.29 17.59
N ASN A 56 15.25 8.62 17.31
CA ASN A 56 14.32 9.26 18.26
C ASN A 56 12.98 8.51 18.24
N PRO A 57 12.89 7.32 18.88
CA PRO A 57 11.70 6.46 18.79
C PRO A 57 10.47 7.06 19.50
N ASP A 58 10.68 8.00 20.42
CA ASP A 58 9.62 8.64 21.22
C ASP A 58 8.88 9.76 20.47
N ASP A 59 9.38 10.19 19.32
CA ASP A 59 8.72 11.23 18.52
C ASP A 59 7.38 10.73 17.93
N PRO A 60 6.45 11.62 17.59
CA PRO A 60 5.22 11.25 16.90
C PRO A 60 5.48 10.53 15.57
N TRP A 61 4.64 9.53 15.23
CA TRP A 61 4.76 8.77 13.98
C TRP A 61 4.85 9.64 12.72
N GLU A 62 4.09 10.74 12.70
CA GLU A 62 4.04 11.69 11.61
C GLU A 62 5.41 12.33 11.30
N GLU A 63 6.28 12.44 12.30
CA GLU A 63 7.65 12.96 12.13
C GLU A 63 8.61 11.83 11.78
N ARG A 64 8.49 10.70 12.49
CA ARG A 64 9.34 9.52 12.32
C ARG A 64 9.34 8.99 10.88
N LYS A 65 8.16 8.95 10.25
CA LYS A 65 7.99 8.38 8.90
C LYS A 65 8.80 9.08 7.80
N TYR A 66 9.23 10.31 8.00
CA TYR A 66 10.05 11.07 7.05
C TYR A 66 11.57 10.86 7.25
N ARG A 67 11.99 10.44 8.44
CA ARG A 67 13.40 10.17 8.77
C ARG A 67 13.87 8.79 8.32
N MET A 68 12.93 7.88 8.07
CA MET A 68 13.24 6.50 7.71
C MET A 68 14.05 6.43 6.42
N THR A 69 15.12 5.62 6.45
CA THR A 69 16.03 5.39 5.32
C THR A 69 16.37 3.92 5.22
N ILE A 70 16.56 3.42 4.00
CA ILE A 70 17.13 2.09 3.78
C ILE A 70 18.59 2.09 4.26
N PRO A 71 18.98 1.21 5.21
CA PRO A 71 20.37 1.12 5.66
C PRO A 71 21.32 0.71 4.52
N GLU A 72 22.56 1.23 4.52
CA GLU A 72 23.55 0.95 3.46
C GLU A 72 23.96 -0.52 3.40
N ASP A 73 24.07 -1.16 4.57
CA ASP A 73 24.46 -2.55 4.79
C ASP A 73 23.25 -3.47 5.05
N GLY A 74 22.04 -2.92 4.96
CA GLY A 74 20.81 -3.66 5.16
C GLY A 74 20.57 -4.66 4.02
N ILE A 75 20.05 -5.84 4.38
CA ILE A 75 19.64 -6.88 3.43
C ILE A 75 18.16 -7.17 3.63
N LEU A 76 17.39 -7.07 2.55
CA LEU A 76 16.00 -7.52 2.55
C LEU A 76 15.95 -8.99 2.15
N SER A 77 15.75 -9.87 3.13
CA SER A 77 15.53 -11.29 2.88
C SER A 77 14.17 -11.55 2.20
N LEU A 78 14.01 -12.74 1.62
CA LEU A 78 12.71 -13.16 1.06
C LEU A 78 11.59 -13.08 2.11
N SER A 79 11.86 -13.49 3.35
CA SER A 79 10.86 -13.41 4.43
C SER A 79 10.49 -11.96 4.74
N GLY A 80 11.47 -11.05 4.79
CA GLY A 80 11.23 -9.63 4.97
C GLY A 80 10.42 -9.02 3.82
N PHE A 81 10.75 -9.39 2.57
CA PHE A 81 10.00 -8.97 1.39
C PHE A 81 8.53 -9.43 1.43
N ILE A 82 8.29 -10.69 1.79
CA ILE A 82 6.92 -11.22 1.98
C ILE A 82 6.20 -10.46 3.11
N GLU A 83 6.89 -10.18 4.22
CA GLU A 83 6.31 -9.44 5.35
C GLU A 83 5.86 -8.03 4.95
N VAL A 84 6.60 -7.33 4.08
CA VAL A 84 6.19 -6.02 3.55
C VAL A 84 4.80 -6.12 2.90
N TYR A 85 4.61 -7.06 1.98
CA TYR A 85 3.32 -7.25 1.30
C TYR A 85 2.22 -7.77 2.24
N GLN A 86 2.56 -8.57 3.26
CA GLN A 86 1.59 -9.00 4.27
C GLN A 86 1.09 -7.83 5.12
N LYS A 87 1.96 -6.87 5.47
CA LYS A 87 1.56 -5.65 6.17
C LYS A 87 0.61 -4.80 5.33
N GLU A 88 0.93 -4.58 4.06
CA GLU A 88 0.04 -3.85 3.14
C GLU A 88 -1.34 -4.52 3.04
N LEU A 89 -1.36 -5.85 2.93
CA LEU A 89 -2.59 -6.63 2.88
C LEU A 89 -3.41 -6.49 4.18
N SER A 90 -2.75 -6.51 5.35
CA SER A 90 -3.42 -6.34 6.65
C SER A 90 -4.01 -4.94 6.85
N CYS A 91 -3.48 -3.94 6.15
CA CYS A 91 -4.01 -2.57 6.10
C CYS A 91 -5.11 -2.40 5.04
N GLY A 92 -5.52 -3.47 4.36
CA GLY A 92 -6.58 -3.43 3.34
C GLY A 92 -6.15 -2.80 2.01
N LYS A 93 -4.84 -2.73 1.71
CA LYS A 93 -4.32 -2.07 0.50
C LYS A 93 -4.25 -3.01 -0.70
N PHE A 94 -5.36 -3.67 -1.01
CA PHE A 94 -5.43 -4.68 -2.07
C PHE A 94 -5.06 -4.12 -3.44
N TRP A 95 -5.48 -2.89 -3.75
CA TRP A 95 -5.21 -2.23 -5.04
C TRP A 95 -3.75 -1.86 -5.23
N GLY A 96 -3.09 -1.34 -4.19
CA GLY A 96 -1.65 -1.09 -4.21
C GLY A 96 -0.87 -2.37 -4.50
N ILE A 97 -1.23 -3.47 -3.83
CA ILE A 97 -0.64 -4.78 -4.11
C ILE A 97 -0.91 -5.24 -5.54
N ALA A 98 -2.15 -5.11 -6.03
CA ALA A 98 -2.49 -5.51 -7.40
C ALA A 98 -1.71 -4.71 -8.45
N HIS A 99 -1.58 -3.39 -8.26
CA HIS A 99 -0.77 -2.51 -9.08
C HIS A 99 0.70 -2.94 -9.07
N ASP A 100 1.29 -3.18 -7.89
CA ASP A 100 2.66 -3.65 -7.77
C ASP A 100 2.89 -4.96 -8.52
N MET A 101 1.99 -5.93 -8.33
CA MET A 101 2.07 -7.22 -9.02
C MET A 101 2.05 -7.02 -10.55
N GLN A 102 1.21 -6.11 -11.05
CA GLN A 102 1.16 -5.79 -12.48
C GLN A 102 2.45 -5.14 -12.99
N VAL A 103 2.97 -4.15 -12.26
CA VAL A 103 4.23 -3.46 -12.61
C VAL A 103 5.44 -4.42 -12.59
N LEU A 104 5.37 -5.49 -11.79
CA LEU A 104 6.44 -6.47 -11.64
C LEU A 104 6.30 -7.70 -12.56
N ASP A 105 5.38 -7.66 -13.53
CA ASP A 105 5.03 -8.73 -14.49
C ASP A 105 4.45 -10.00 -13.86
N GLU A 106 3.81 -9.87 -12.70
CA GLU A 106 3.20 -10.97 -11.94
C GLU A 106 1.75 -10.67 -11.57
N SER A 107 1.02 -10.03 -12.50
CA SER A 107 -0.38 -9.60 -12.34
C SER A 107 -1.25 -10.65 -11.68
N LEU A 108 -2.05 -10.21 -10.71
CA LEU A 108 -3.06 -11.05 -10.07
C LEU A 108 -4.12 -11.46 -11.11
N PRO A 109 -4.71 -12.66 -10.97
CA PRO A 109 -5.84 -13.03 -11.82
C PRO A 109 -6.97 -12.03 -11.64
N ASP A 110 -7.59 -11.64 -12.74
CA ASP A 110 -8.82 -10.84 -12.70
C ASP A 110 -9.90 -11.66 -11.99
N ALA A 111 -10.42 -11.10 -10.90
CA ALA A 111 -11.52 -11.67 -10.12
C ALA A 111 -12.87 -11.01 -10.46
N GLY A 112 -12.89 -10.14 -11.47
CA GLY A 112 -14.02 -9.28 -11.81
C GLY A 112 -14.12 -8.05 -10.89
N LEU A 113 -15.21 -7.32 -11.07
CA LEU A 113 -15.54 -6.16 -10.26
C LEU A 113 -15.83 -6.58 -8.82
N PHE A 114 -15.00 -6.13 -7.90
CA PHE A 114 -15.27 -6.25 -6.49
C PHE A 114 -16.20 -5.12 -6.04
N THR A 115 -17.44 -5.48 -5.67
CA THR A 115 -18.39 -4.54 -5.08
C THR A 115 -18.33 -4.62 -3.56
N SER A 116 -17.92 -3.53 -2.93
CA SER A 116 -17.79 -3.46 -1.47
C SER A 116 -18.18 -2.08 -0.95
N ARG A 117 -18.96 -2.07 0.13
CA ARG A 117 -19.43 -0.85 0.78
C ARG A 117 -18.53 -0.52 1.97
N PHE A 118 -17.54 0.35 1.77
CA PHE A 118 -16.56 0.68 2.82
C PHE A 118 -16.83 1.98 3.57
N ASP A 119 -17.66 2.86 3.02
CA ASP A 119 -17.88 4.18 3.61
C ASP A 119 -19.11 4.19 4.52
N ARG A 120 -18.91 4.64 5.76
CA ARG A 120 -19.97 4.86 6.75
C ARG A 120 -19.99 6.33 7.14
N ILE A 121 -21.16 6.94 7.15
CA ILE A 121 -21.37 8.29 7.66
C ILE A 121 -22.05 8.19 9.02
N TYR A 122 -21.35 8.69 10.04
CA TYR A 122 -21.88 8.82 11.39
C TYR A 122 -22.40 10.25 11.58
N TYR A 123 -23.59 10.40 12.15
CA TYR A 123 -24.20 11.69 12.43
C TYR A 123 -24.97 11.64 13.75
N ASN A 124 -25.18 12.82 14.37
CA ASN A 124 -26.00 12.91 15.57
C ASN A 124 -27.48 12.97 15.21
N SER A 125 -28.21 11.88 15.46
CA SER A 125 -29.64 11.77 15.17
C SER A 125 -30.54 12.65 16.04
N GLN A 126 -29.99 13.32 17.07
CA GLN A 126 -30.73 14.27 17.90
C GLN A 126 -30.70 15.70 17.35
N SER A 127 -29.80 15.99 16.41
CA SER A 127 -29.60 17.36 15.90
C SER A 127 -29.66 17.44 14.37
N LEU A 128 -29.51 16.31 13.69
CA LEU A 128 -29.45 16.22 12.24
C LEU A 128 -30.36 15.10 11.75
N THR A 129 -31.07 15.37 10.65
CA THR A 129 -31.81 14.38 9.87
C THR A 129 -31.18 14.30 8.48
N PRO A 130 -30.76 13.12 8.00
CA PRO A 130 -30.27 12.94 6.64
C PRO A 130 -31.44 13.12 5.66
N VAL A 131 -31.26 13.97 4.67
CA VAL A 131 -32.27 14.32 3.65
C VAL A 131 -32.00 13.58 2.35
N THR A 132 -30.72 13.51 1.97
CA THR A 132 -30.31 12.92 0.70
C THR A 132 -29.00 12.16 0.89
N ILE A 133 -28.90 10.97 0.31
CA ILE A 133 -27.68 10.17 0.26
C ILE A 133 -27.30 10.04 -1.22
N THR A 134 -26.11 10.49 -1.59
CA THR A 134 -25.50 10.17 -2.88
C THR A 134 -24.73 8.87 -2.69
N ASP A 135 -25.30 7.79 -3.22
CA ASP A 135 -24.64 6.49 -3.31
C ASP A 135 -24.05 6.35 -4.71
N THR A 136 -22.74 6.31 -4.78
CA THR A 136 -21.98 6.19 -6.02
C THR A 136 -21.78 4.71 -6.30
N THR A 137 -22.79 4.07 -6.89
CA THR A 137 -22.68 2.73 -7.46
C THR A 137 -22.12 2.84 -8.88
N SER A 138 -20.96 2.24 -9.14
CA SER A 138 -20.38 2.12 -10.48
C SER A 138 -20.33 0.66 -10.90
N ASP A 139 -20.75 0.37 -12.13
CA ASP A 139 -20.60 -0.92 -12.80
C ASP A 139 -19.30 -1.01 -13.61
N GLU A 140 -18.49 0.05 -13.62
CA GLU A 140 -17.14 0.08 -14.16
C GLU A 140 -16.11 0.49 -13.09
N PRO A 141 -14.85 0.02 -13.16
CA PRO A 141 -13.81 0.45 -12.24
C PRO A 141 -13.56 1.96 -12.38
N CYS A 142 -13.38 2.67 -11.26
CA CYS A 142 -12.99 4.08 -11.32
C CYS A 142 -11.65 4.22 -12.06
N PRO A 143 -11.55 5.07 -13.09
CA PRO A 143 -10.29 5.31 -13.75
C PRO A 143 -9.37 6.08 -12.80
N ASN A 144 -8.33 5.40 -12.28
CA ASN A 144 -7.33 5.99 -11.39
C ASN A 144 -6.67 7.26 -11.95
N GLU A 145 -6.69 7.44 -13.28
CA GLU A 145 -6.18 8.63 -13.97
C GLU A 145 -7.02 9.89 -13.70
N ASN A 146 -8.32 9.73 -13.42
CA ASN A 146 -9.24 10.84 -13.18
C ASN A 146 -9.60 10.97 -11.69
N GLU A 147 -9.71 9.84 -10.98
CA GLU A 147 -10.07 9.78 -9.56
C GLU A 147 -9.00 8.97 -8.81
N PRO A 148 -7.96 9.62 -8.25
CA PRO A 148 -6.84 8.94 -7.60
C PRO A 148 -7.18 8.32 -6.24
N SER A 149 -8.46 8.37 -5.85
CA SER A 149 -8.98 7.77 -4.62
C SER A 149 -9.96 6.65 -4.95
N ASP A 150 -9.62 5.45 -4.49
CA ASP A 150 -10.36 4.20 -4.69
C ASP A 150 -11.69 4.14 -3.91
N HIS A 151 -12.10 5.26 -3.31
CA HIS A 151 -13.33 5.43 -2.56
C HIS A 151 -14.24 6.38 -3.34
N LEU A 152 -15.32 5.82 -3.86
CA LEU A 152 -16.41 6.64 -4.37
C LEU A 152 -17.08 7.32 -3.16
N PRO A 153 -17.01 8.66 -3.04
CA PRO A 153 -17.43 9.33 -1.83
C PRO A 153 -18.93 9.12 -1.64
N VAL A 154 -19.31 8.49 -0.53
CA VAL A 154 -20.68 8.59 -0.05
C VAL A 154 -20.87 10.02 0.44
N ALA A 155 -21.82 10.74 -0.13
CA ALA A 155 -22.19 12.08 0.34
C ALA A 155 -23.57 12.03 0.98
N VAL A 156 -23.75 12.76 2.09
CA VAL A 156 -25.04 12.91 2.74
C VAL A 156 -25.32 14.38 2.98
N SER A 157 -26.52 14.82 2.59
CA SER A 157 -27.05 16.13 2.95
C SER A 157 -27.91 16.00 4.21
N PHE A 158 -27.77 16.94 5.14
CA PHE A 158 -28.51 16.95 6.39
C PHE A 158 -29.38 18.20 6.51
N THR A 159 -30.49 18.09 7.23
CA THR A 159 -31.24 19.21 7.79
C THR A 159 -31.15 19.17 9.31
N THR A 160 -31.27 20.32 9.96
CA THR A 160 -31.47 20.38 11.41
C THR A 160 -32.87 19.90 11.76
N ILE A 161 -33.00 19.29 12.95
CA ILE A 161 -34.28 18.97 13.59
C ILE A 161 -34.83 20.22 14.28
#